data_AF-A0AAE0T8D1-F1
#
_entry.id   AF-A0AAE0T8D1-F1
#
_cell.length_a   1.000
_cell.length_b   1.000
_cell.length_c   1.000
_cell.angle_alpha   90.00
_cell.angle_beta   90.00
_cell.angle_gamma   90.00
#
_symmetry.space_group_name_H-M   'P 1'
#
loop_
_entity.id
_entity.type
_entity.pdbx_description
1 polymer ?
#
loop_
_entity_poly.entity_id
_entity_poly.type
_entity_poly.pdbx_seq_one_letter_code
_entity_poly.pdbx_strand_id
1 'polypeptide(L)'
;MYAAGNTGGTGTMTGGTGTMTGGTGTMPGGTGIMTGGTGTMTGGTGTMTGGTGTMTGGTGTMTGGTGALTGGTGTMTGSGSGSCTDKLPNCNTFGKGVCSNPTYSQWVTDNCALYCGKCGGK
;
A
#
# COMPACT_ATOMS: atom_id res chain seq x y z
N MET A 1 -19.38 22.42 8.54
CA MET A 1 -19.23 21.03 8.08
C MET A 1 -18.97 21.07 6.58
N TYR A 2 -17.72 20.94 6.12
CA TYR A 2 -17.42 20.88 4.67
C TYR A 2 -16.90 19.48 4.39
N ALA A 3 -17.77 18.59 3.90
CA ALA A 3 -17.33 17.34 3.34
C ALA A 3 -16.84 17.65 1.91
N ALA A 4 -15.53 17.80 1.73
CA ALA A 4 -14.94 17.92 0.41
C ALA A 4 -14.76 16.50 -0.15
N GLY A 5 -15.41 16.23 -1.28
CA GLY A 5 -15.23 15.01 -2.06
C GLY A 5 -14.47 15.35 -3.33
N ASN A 6 -13.28 14.78 -3.52
CA ASN A 6 -12.56 14.90 -4.80
C ASN A 6 -12.54 13.53 -5.48
N THR A 7 -13.20 13.43 -6.63
CA THR A 7 -13.26 12.21 -7.44
C THR A 7 -12.43 12.42 -8.70
N GLY A 8 -11.36 11.66 -8.87
CA GLY A 8 -10.52 11.69 -10.08
C GLY A 8 -9.65 12.94 -10.28
N GLY A 9 -9.58 13.84 -9.28
CA GLY A 9 -8.79 15.08 -9.35
C GLY A 9 -7.56 15.08 -8.44
N THR A 10 -6.73 16.11 -8.58
CA THR A 10 -5.64 16.41 -7.63
C THR A 10 -6.14 17.40 -6.57
N GLY A 11 -5.75 17.24 -5.30
CA GLY A 11 -6.17 18.22 -4.29
C GLY A 11 -5.57 18.05 -2.91
N THR A 12 -5.62 19.14 -2.13
CA THR A 12 -5.22 19.15 -0.72
C THR A 12 -6.45 19.42 0.14
N MET A 13 -6.71 18.56 1.12
CA MET A 13 -7.77 18.77 2.11
C MET A 13 -7.14 19.00 3.47
N THR A 14 -7.07 20.26 3.88
CA THR A 14 -6.48 20.68 5.16
C THR A 14 -7.58 20.85 6.19
N GLY A 15 -7.51 20.15 7.32
CA GLY A 15 -8.41 20.37 8.46
C GLY A 15 -9.89 20.09 8.15
N GLY A 16 -10.32 18.83 8.23
CA GLY A 16 -11.73 18.47 8.06
C GLY A 16 -11.99 16.97 7.93
N THR A 17 -13.26 16.62 7.70
CA THR A 17 -13.69 15.27 7.29
C THR A 17 -13.84 15.22 5.77
N GLY A 18 -13.22 14.26 5.09
CA GLY A 18 -13.26 14.21 3.62
C GLY A 18 -13.09 12.81 3.04
N THR A 19 -13.50 12.64 1.79
CA THR A 19 -13.32 11.39 1.04
C THR A 19 -12.73 11.69 -0.33
N MET A 20 -11.66 10.99 -0.69
CA MET A 20 -11.01 11.09 -1.99
C MET A 20 -11.09 9.74 -2.71
N THR A 21 -11.59 9.74 -3.94
CA THR A 21 -11.74 8.52 -4.73
C THR A 21 -11.02 8.66 -6.06
N GLY A 22 -10.07 7.77 -6.35
CA GLY A 22 -9.41 7.69 -7.66
C GLY A 22 -8.55 8.90 -8.05
N GLY A 23 -8.09 9.70 -7.08
CA GLY A 23 -7.34 10.94 -7.32
C GLY A 23 -5.97 10.95 -6.64
N THR A 24 -5.26 12.08 -6.76
CA THR A 24 -4.01 12.30 -6.03
C THR A 24 -4.16 13.41 -4.99
N GLY A 25 -3.64 13.24 -3.77
CA GLY A 25 -3.84 14.29 -2.80
C GLY A 25 -3.15 14.18 -1.46
N THR A 26 -3.25 15.27 -0.71
CA THR A 26 -2.64 15.40 0.62
C THR A 26 -3.69 15.82 1.64
N MET A 27 -3.69 15.17 2.79
CA MET A 27 -4.56 15.49 3.93
C MET A 27 -3.72 15.82 5.18
N PRO A 28 -3.34 17.09 5.38
CA PRO A 28 -2.71 17.54 6.62
C PRO A 28 -3.79 17.82 7.68
N GLY A 29 -3.81 17.01 8.73
CA GLY A 29 -4.67 17.14 9.91
C GLY A 29 -6.17 16.99 9.59
N GLY A 30 -6.82 15.96 10.13
CA GLY A 30 -8.25 15.72 9.89
C GLY A 30 -8.63 14.24 9.88
N THR A 31 -9.84 13.94 9.46
CA THR A 31 -10.36 12.57 9.32
C THR A 31 -10.66 12.26 7.86
N GLY A 32 -9.93 11.34 7.23
CA GLY A 32 -9.98 11.13 5.78
C GLY A 32 -10.22 9.69 5.35
N ILE A 33 -10.95 9.49 4.27
CA ILE A 33 -10.99 8.21 3.53
C ILE A 33 -10.40 8.43 2.15
N MET A 34 -9.43 7.59 1.75
CA MET A 34 -8.92 7.53 0.40
C MET A 34 -9.20 6.17 -0.22
N THR A 35 -9.76 6.14 -1.41
CA THR A 35 -10.09 4.90 -2.13
C THR A 35 -9.49 4.94 -3.54
N GLY A 36 -8.63 3.99 -3.88
CA GLY A 36 -8.12 3.79 -5.24
C GLY A 36 -7.25 4.92 -5.81
N GLY A 37 -6.65 5.76 -4.95
CA GLY A 37 -5.85 6.93 -5.35
C GLY A 37 -4.44 6.94 -4.76
N THR A 38 -3.65 7.95 -5.08
CA THR A 38 -2.30 8.13 -4.50
C THR A 38 -2.29 9.28 -3.50
N GLY A 39 -1.75 9.15 -2.29
CA GLY A 39 -1.68 10.34 -1.44
C GLY A 39 -1.11 10.20 -0.04
N THR A 40 -1.04 11.34 0.63
CA THR A 40 -0.32 11.49 1.90
C THR A 40 -1.25 12.03 2.98
N MET A 41 -1.31 11.37 4.13
CA MET A 41 -2.03 11.85 5.31
C MET A 41 -1.03 12.19 6.42
N THR A 42 -1.10 13.40 6.97
CA THR A 42 -0.16 13.85 8.02
C THR A 42 -0.93 14.29 9.25
N GLY A 43 -0.66 13.71 10.42
CA GLY A 43 -1.20 14.17 11.71
C GLY A 43 -2.71 14.03 11.89
N GLY A 44 -3.36 13.10 11.19
CA GLY A 44 -4.82 12.90 11.21
C GLY A 44 -5.25 11.46 11.42
N THR A 45 -6.56 11.22 11.54
CA THR A 45 -7.18 9.91 11.49
C THR A 45 -7.52 9.54 10.04
N GLY A 46 -7.33 8.31 9.58
CA GLY A 46 -7.81 7.98 8.24
C GLY A 46 -7.73 6.54 7.78
N THR A 47 -8.47 6.25 6.70
CA THR A 47 -8.51 4.95 6.06
C THR A 47 -8.10 5.08 4.59
N MET A 48 -7.14 4.27 4.15
CA MET A 48 -6.73 4.20 2.75
C MET A 48 -7.03 2.81 2.20
N THR A 49 -7.82 2.71 1.14
CA THR A 49 -8.24 1.44 0.54
C THR A 49 -7.80 1.37 -0.93
N GLY A 50 -7.05 0.34 -1.33
CA GLY A 50 -6.77 0.03 -2.74
C GLY A 50 -5.91 1.07 -3.49
N GLY A 51 -5.19 1.93 -2.78
CA GLY A 51 -4.40 3.04 -3.35
C GLY A 51 -2.93 2.99 -2.94
N THR A 52 -2.14 3.97 -3.39
CA THR A 52 -0.76 4.15 -2.90
C THR A 52 -0.69 5.30 -1.90
N GLY A 53 0.11 5.22 -0.84
CA GLY A 53 0.23 6.39 0.02
C GLY A 53 1.03 6.27 1.30
N THR A 54 1.16 7.40 1.97
CA THR A 54 1.96 7.54 3.19
C THR A 54 1.11 8.15 4.28
N MET A 55 1.10 7.56 5.47
CA MET A 55 0.57 8.22 6.66
C MET A 55 1.70 8.56 7.62
N THR A 56 1.79 9.82 8.04
CA THR A 56 2.83 10.31 8.94
C THR A 56 2.20 10.89 10.21
N GLY A 57 2.57 10.39 11.39
CA GLY A 57 2.19 10.99 12.68
C GLY A 57 0.69 10.96 13.02
N GLY A 58 -0.09 10.06 12.41
CA GLY A 58 -1.53 9.95 12.58
C GLY A 58 -2.01 8.55 12.97
N THR A 59 -3.31 8.39 13.18
CA THR A 59 -3.96 7.09 13.40
C THR A 59 -4.61 6.60 12.12
N GLY A 60 -4.43 5.34 11.73
CA GLY A 60 -5.09 4.94 10.48
C GLY A 60 -5.02 3.48 10.08
N THR A 61 -5.84 3.15 9.08
CA THR A 61 -5.94 1.81 8.50
C THR A 61 -5.61 1.88 7.02
N MET A 62 -4.67 1.04 6.58
CA MET A 62 -4.37 0.88 5.16
C MET A 62 -4.80 -0.51 4.72
N THR A 63 -5.66 -0.61 3.71
CA THR A 63 -6.24 -1.87 3.24
C THR A 63 -6.05 -2.06 1.75
N GLY A 64 -5.35 -3.13 1.36
CA GLY A 64 -5.18 -3.51 -0.05
C GLY A 64 -4.42 -2.50 -0.92
N GLY A 65 -3.67 -1.59 -0.31
CA GLY A 65 -2.88 -0.55 -0.97
C GLY A 65 -1.38 -0.71 -0.72
N THR A 66 -0.54 0.05 -1.42
CA THR A 66 0.92 0.10 -1.16
C THR A 66 1.28 1.37 -0.41
N GLY A 67 2.01 1.26 0.70
CA GLY A 67 2.30 2.46 1.48
C GLY A 67 3.10 2.28 2.75
N ALA A 68 3.38 3.41 3.39
CA ALA A 68 4.17 3.50 4.61
C ALA A 68 3.38 4.19 5.73
N LEU A 69 3.45 3.64 6.94
CA LEU A 69 2.99 4.27 8.18
C LEU A 69 4.23 4.71 8.97
N THR A 70 4.44 6.01 9.12
CA THR A 70 5.61 6.55 9.82
C THR A 70 5.19 7.33 11.06
N GLY A 71 5.62 6.90 12.25
CA GLY A 71 5.41 7.64 13.50
C GLY A 71 3.96 7.76 13.98
N GLY A 72 3.06 6.93 13.47
CA GLY A 72 1.63 6.89 13.82
C GLY A 72 1.20 5.54 14.40
N THR A 73 -0.02 5.46 14.97
CA THR A 73 -0.61 4.22 15.47
C THR A 73 -1.65 3.70 14.47
N GLY A 74 -1.36 2.61 13.77
CA GLY A 74 -2.22 2.16 12.70
C GLY A 74 -2.02 0.69 12.31
N THR A 75 -2.99 0.18 11.57
CA THR A 75 -3.00 -1.21 11.10
C THR A 75 -2.95 -1.22 9.58
N MET A 76 -1.94 -1.86 9.02
CA MET A 76 -1.91 -2.16 7.58
C MET A 76 -2.46 -3.57 7.37
N THR A 77 -3.72 -3.66 6.94
CA THR A 77 -4.39 -4.90 6.56
C THR A 77 -4.46 -5.00 5.05
N GLY A 78 -3.30 -5.30 4.45
CA GLY A 78 -3.17 -5.54 3.01
C GLY A 78 -2.04 -4.74 2.40
N SER A 79 -1.05 -5.46 1.87
CA SER A 79 0.03 -5.03 0.98
C SER A 79 0.80 -3.74 1.30
N GLY A 80 0.76 -3.25 2.54
CA GLY A 80 1.79 -2.36 3.06
C GLY A 80 3.07 -3.17 3.21
N SER A 81 4.06 -2.88 2.35
CA SER A 81 5.17 -3.75 1.92
C SER A 81 4.69 -4.85 0.96
N GLY A 82 5.27 -4.89 -0.24
CA GLY A 82 4.85 -5.77 -1.34
C GLY A 82 4.55 -7.17 -0.82
N SER A 83 3.28 -7.56 -0.89
CA SER A 83 2.84 -8.90 -0.47
C SER A 83 3.75 -9.88 -1.18
N CYS A 84 4.64 -10.52 -0.42
CA CYS A 84 5.47 -11.56 -0.99
C CYS A 84 4.53 -12.65 -1.46
N THR A 85 4.33 -12.67 -2.76
CA THR A 85 3.36 -13.50 -3.44
C THR A 85 4.06 -14.04 -4.66
N ASP A 86 3.69 -15.25 -5.02
CA ASP A 86 4.10 -15.80 -6.29
C ASP A 86 3.24 -15.14 -7.37
N LYS A 87 3.87 -14.49 -8.36
CA LYS A 87 3.16 -13.98 -9.54
C LYS A 87 2.70 -15.12 -10.43
N LEU A 88 3.42 -16.24 -10.40
CA LEU A 88 3.05 -17.45 -11.12
C LEU A 88 2.26 -18.40 -10.21
N PRO A 89 1.09 -18.90 -10.66
CA PRO A 89 0.29 -19.83 -9.86
C PRO A 89 0.92 -21.23 -9.76
N ASN A 90 1.93 -21.54 -10.58
CA ASN A 90 2.51 -22.87 -10.73
C ASN A 90 3.98 -22.95 -10.28
N CYS A 91 4.42 -22.12 -9.33
CA CYS A 91 5.79 -22.19 -8.81
C CYS A 91 6.18 -23.59 -8.29
N ASN A 92 5.20 -24.38 -7.85
CA ASN A 92 5.36 -25.77 -7.42
C ASN A 92 5.77 -26.74 -8.55
N THR A 93 5.45 -26.46 -9.82
CA THR A 93 5.73 -27.37 -10.94
C THR A 93 7.20 -27.33 -11.37
N PHE A 94 7.93 -26.26 -11.03
CA PHE A 94 9.36 -26.12 -11.33
C PHE A 94 10.27 -26.85 -10.33
N GLY A 95 9.71 -27.31 -9.21
CA GLY A 95 10.44 -27.99 -8.14
C GLY A 95 11.37 -27.06 -7.33
N LYS A 96 11.82 -27.52 -6.16
CA LYS A 96 12.65 -26.70 -5.25
C LYS A 96 14.05 -26.36 -5.80
N GLY A 97 14.52 -27.08 -6.82
CA GLY A 97 15.82 -26.83 -7.45
C GLY A 97 15.92 -25.46 -8.13
N VAL A 98 14.79 -24.89 -8.60
CA VAL A 98 14.80 -23.55 -9.22
C VAL A 98 15.16 -22.46 -8.20
N CYS A 99 14.84 -22.66 -6.92
CA CYS A 99 15.05 -21.67 -5.85
C CYS A 99 16.53 -21.46 -5.49
N SER A 100 17.39 -22.43 -5.79
CA SER A 100 18.83 -22.40 -5.52
C SER A 100 19.68 -22.29 -6.79
N ASN A 101 19.05 -22.32 -7.97
CA ASN A 101 19.78 -22.21 -9.23
C ASN A 101 20.20 -20.74 -9.48
N PRO A 102 21.51 -20.44 -9.59
CA PRO A 102 22.00 -19.08 -9.76
C PRO A 102 21.52 -18.42 -11.05
N THR A 103 21.31 -19.20 -12.12
CA THR A 103 20.81 -18.73 -13.42
C THR A 103 19.37 -18.19 -13.31
N TYR A 104 18.55 -18.72 -12.40
CA TYR A 104 17.13 -18.34 -12.25
C TYR A 104 16.86 -17.42 -11.05
N SER A 105 17.90 -16.98 -10.35
CA SER A 105 17.79 -16.18 -9.11
C SER A 105 16.89 -14.94 -9.26
N GLN A 106 17.12 -14.12 -10.30
CA GLN A 106 16.33 -12.93 -10.59
C GLN A 106 14.88 -13.27 -10.97
N TRP A 107 14.70 -14.28 -11.83
CA TRP A 107 13.38 -14.72 -12.24
C TRP A 107 12.56 -15.23 -11.04
N VAL A 108 13.19 -15.95 -10.12
CA VAL A 108 12.55 -16.46 -8.90
C VAL A 108 12.12 -15.32 -7.98
N THR A 109 12.97 -14.30 -7.78
CA THR A 109 12.58 -13.13 -6.97
C THR A 109 11.43 -12.35 -7.59
N ASP A 110 11.31 -12.38 -8.92
CA ASP A 110 10.24 -11.67 -9.61
C ASP A 110 8.93 -12.47 -9.69
N ASN A 111 8.99 -13.81 -9.69
CA ASN A 111 7.83 -14.65 -10.03
C ASN A 111 7.42 -15.64 -8.93
N CYS A 112 8.37 -16.15 -8.16
CA CYS A 112 8.19 -17.25 -7.20
C CYS A 112 8.80 -16.92 -5.83
N ALA A 113 8.77 -15.64 -5.43
CA ALA A 113 9.44 -15.17 -4.23
C ALA A 113 8.89 -15.80 -2.95
N LEU A 114 7.58 -16.10 -2.92
CA LEU A 114 6.94 -16.74 -1.77
C LEU A 114 7.29 -18.23 -1.73
N TYR A 115 7.12 -18.96 -2.84
CA TYR A 115 7.46 -20.37 -2.94
C TYR A 115 8.92 -20.67 -2.60
N CYS A 116 9.84 -19.78 -2.98
CA CYS A 116 11.27 -19.91 -2.75
C CYS A 116 11.77 -19.19 -1.48
N GLY A 117 10.88 -18.62 -0.67
CA GLY A 117 11.24 -17.95 0.59
C GLY A 117 12.19 -16.76 0.40
N LYS A 118 12.12 -16.08 -0.73
CA LYS A 118 12.96 -14.94 -1.12
C LYS A 118 12.31 -13.59 -0.79
N CYS A 119 11.34 -13.57 0.12
CA CYS A 119 10.57 -12.41 0.55
C CYS A 119 11.36 -11.30 1.29
N GLY A 120 12.69 -11.25 1.17
CA GLY A 120 13.54 -10.34 1.92
C GLY A 120 13.90 -9.08 1.14
N GLY A 121 13.10 -8.03 1.28
CA GLY A 121 13.52 -6.63 1.10
C GLY A 121 12.93 -5.90 -0.12
N LYS A 122 11.95 -5.02 0.12
CA LYS A 122 12.11 -3.56 0.26
C LYS A 122 10.86 -2.99 0.94
#